data_AF-S4PUK8-F1
#
_entry.id   AF-S4PUK8-F1
#
_cell.length_a   1.000
_cell.length_b   1.000
_cell.length_c   1.000
_cell.angle_alpha   90.00
_cell.angle_beta   90.00
_cell.angle_gamma   90.00
#
_symmetry.space_group_name_H-M   'P 1'
#
loop_
_entity.id
_entity.type
_entity.pdbx_description
1 polymer ?
#
loop_
_entity_poly.entity_id
_entity_poly.type
_entity_poly.pdbx_seq_one_letter_code
_entity_poly.pdbx_strand_id
1 'polypeptide(L)' 'QFQKIVVSKNPFFTERVFQIFDEDNSGTISHHEFIAAVHRFGRQTPEDKIRFLFKVYDLDGDGLIQHRELQHVMRACMEE' A
#
# COMPACT_ATOMS: atom_id res chain seq x y z
N GLN A 1 -13.44 3.85 8.45
CA GLN A 1 -13.19 3.70 6.99
C GLN A 1 -11.81 3.11 6.70
N PHE A 2 -10.75 3.53 7.39
CA PHE A 2 -9.41 2.91 7.29
C PHE A 2 -9.37 1.43 7.72
N GLN A 3 -10.09 1.11 8.80
CA GLN A 3 -10.22 -0.25 9.36
C GLN A 3 -10.83 -1.28 8.38
N LYS A 4 -11.50 -0.88 7.29
CA LYS A 4 -12.02 -1.82 6.29
C LYS A 4 -11.02 -2.13 5.16
N ILE A 5 -10.07 -1.22 4.90
CA ILE A 5 -9.06 -1.39 3.85
C ILE A 5 -7.86 -2.17 4.38
N VAL A 6 -7.44 -1.90 5.63
CA VAL A 6 -6.37 -2.65 6.30
C VAL A 6 -6.82 -4.04 6.76
N VAL A 7 -8.14 -4.26 6.91
CA VAL A 7 -8.73 -5.57 7.28
C VAL A 7 -9.36 -6.25 6.04
N SER A 8 -8.77 -6.03 4.86
CA SER A 8 -8.99 -6.95 3.75
C SER A 8 -8.25 -8.25 4.09
N LYS A 9 -8.89 -9.40 3.92
CA LYS A 9 -8.29 -10.71 4.22
C LYS A 9 -7.24 -11.12 3.18
N ASN A 10 -6.97 -10.29 2.17
CA ASN A 10 -6.04 -10.62 1.12
C ASN A 10 -4.59 -10.44 1.64
N PRO A 11 -3.80 -11.54 1.75
CA PRO A 11 -2.42 -11.49 2.23
C PRO A 11 -1.55 -10.54 1.42
N PHE A 12 -1.83 -10.42 0.11
CA PHE A 12 -1.13 -9.51 -0.77
C PHE A 12 -1.31 -8.05 -0.32
N PHE A 13 -2.55 -7.63 -0.07
CA PHE A 13 -2.81 -6.25 0.37
C PHE A 13 -2.18 -5.95 1.74
N THR A 14 -2.15 -6.92 2.65
CA THR A 14 -1.51 -6.76 3.96
C THR A 14 -0.01 -6.52 3.80
N GLU A 15 0.66 -7.32 2.97
CA GLU A 15 2.09 -7.18 2.66
C GLU A 15 2.38 -5.83 1.97
N ARG A 16 1.56 -5.44 1.00
CA ARG A 16 1.73 -4.16 0.29
C ARG A 16 1.55 -2.96 1.21
N VAL A 17 0.55 -2.99 2.09
CA VAL A 17 0.34 -1.93 3.08
C VAL A 17 1.54 -1.85 4.03
N PHE A 18 2.06 -3.01 4.46
CA PHE A 18 3.25 -3.06 5.31
C PHE A 18 4.46 -2.39 4.65
N GLN A 19 4.77 -2.76 3.41
CA GLN A 19 5.88 -2.18 2.65
C GLN A 19 5.72 -0.67 2.40
N ILE A 20 4.49 -0.18 2.29
CA ILE A 20 4.24 1.28 2.16
C ILE A 20 4.49 2.02 3.48
N PHE A 21 4.35 1.35 4.62
CA PHE A 21 4.56 1.93 5.95
C PHE A 21 6.02 1.85 6.37
N ASP A 22 6.70 0.76 6.03
CA ASP A 22 8.13 0.51 6.23
C ASP A 22 8.96 1.32 5.21
N GLU A 23 9.05 2.63 5.41
CA GLU A 23 9.70 3.55 4.47
C GLU A 23 11.21 3.27 4.35
N ASP A 24 11.83 2.76 5.41
CA ASP A 24 13.25 2.39 5.42
C ASP A 24 13.53 0.94 4.98
N ASN A 25 12.50 0.15 4.68
CA ASN A 25 12.58 -1.26 4.32
C ASN A 25 13.34 -2.10 5.37
N SER A 26 13.22 -1.76 6.65
CA SER A 26 13.85 -2.51 7.74
C SER A 26 13.20 -3.88 7.97
N GLY A 27 12.02 -4.12 7.39
CA GLY A 27 11.17 -5.27 7.70
C GLY A 27 10.39 -5.09 9.00
N THR A 28 10.38 -3.89 9.59
CA THR A 28 9.65 -3.55 10.81
C THR A 28 9.07 -2.14 10.72
N ILE A 29 7.83 -1.94 11.18
CA ILE A 29 7.27 -0.58 11.23
C ILE A 29 7.65 0.06 12.56
N SER A 30 8.50 1.08 12.52
CA SER A 30 8.87 1.87 13.69
C SER A 30 7.71 2.74 14.17
N HIS A 31 7.80 3.21 15.42
CA HIS A 31 6.80 4.13 15.98
C HIS A 31 6.66 5.42 15.15
N HIS A 32 7.76 5.90 14.55
CA HIS A 32 7.74 7.11 13.73
C HIS A 32 7.03 6.87 12.39
N GLU A 33 7.34 5.78 11.71
CA GLU A 33 6.69 5.35 10.46
C GLU A 33 5.20 5.11 10.67
N PHE A 34 4.82 4.48 11.78
CA PHE A 34 3.41 4.28 12.11
C PHE A 34 2.66 5.62 12.27
N ILE A 35 3.24 6.59 12.99
CA ILE A 35 2.65 7.93 13.14
C ILE A 35 2.54 8.62 11.78
N ALA A 36 3.60 8.59 10.97
CA ALA A 36 3.64 9.21 9.65
C ALA A 36 2.58 8.61 8.71
N ALA A 37 2.46 7.28 8.70
CA ALA A 37 1.44 6.56 7.97
C ALA A 37 0.03 7.00 8.44
N VAL A 38 -0.27 6.89 9.74
CA VAL A 38 -1.58 7.27 10.28
C VAL A 38 -1.93 8.73 9.98
N HIS A 39 -0.97 9.64 10.01
CA HIS A 39 -1.18 11.04 9.61
C HIS A 39 -1.53 11.19 8.12
N ARG A 40 -0.82 10.49 7.21
CA ARG A 40 -1.14 10.45 5.77
C ARG A 40 -2.53 9.88 5.52
N PHE A 41 -2.97 8.91 6.32
CA PHE A 41 -4.30 8.30 6.20
C PHE A 41 -5.41 9.00 6.99
N GLY A 42 -5.07 9.93 7.88
CA GLY A 42 -6.06 10.68 8.68
C GLY A 42 -6.70 11.84 7.92
N ARG A 43 -6.03 12.38 6.89
CA ARG A 43 -6.49 13.52 6.07
C ARG A 43 -6.55 13.15 4.59
N GLN A 44 -7.33 12.13 4.23
CA GLN A 44 -7.35 11.63 2.85
C GLN A 44 -8.22 12.52 1.96
N THR A 45 -7.58 13.37 1.17
CA THR A 45 -8.19 13.88 -0.06
C THR A 45 -8.36 12.74 -1.06
N PRO A 46 -9.20 12.89 -2.10
CA PRO A 46 -9.28 11.93 -3.20
C PRO A 46 -7.90 11.65 -3.83
N GLU A 47 -7.05 12.68 -3.91
CA GLU A 47 -5.71 12.58 -4.47
C GLU A 47 -4.79 11.72 -3.59
N ASP A 48 -4.87 11.84 -2.26
CA ASP A 48 -4.10 10.99 -1.35
C ASP A 48 -4.48 9.51 -1.47
N LYS A 49 -5.77 9.23 -1.73
CA LYS A 49 -6.25 7.87 -1.98
C LYS A 49 -5.69 7.30 -3.27
N ILE A 50 -5.68 8.09 -4.35
CA ILE A 50 -5.12 7.69 -5.64
C ILE A 50 -3.61 7.47 -5.52
N ARG A 51 -2.89 8.37 -4.85
CA ARG A 51 -1.44 8.22 -4.62
C ARG A 51 -1.13 6.98 -3.79
N PHE A 52 -1.95 6.68 -2.78
CA PHE A 52 -1.80 5.43 -2.03
C PHE A 52 -2.06 4.20 -2.90
N LEU A 53 -3.13 4.20 -3.68
CA LEU A 53 -3.45 3.10 -4.60
C LEU A 53 -2.32 2.89 -5.61
N PHE A 54 -1.74 3.98 -6.12
CA PHE A 54 -0.60 3.93 -7.03
C PHE A 54 0.58 3.19 -6.41
N LYS A 55 0.96 3.53 -5.18
CA LYS A 55 2.04 2.84 -4.44
C LYS A 55 1.75 1.36 -4.18
N VAL A 56 0.48 0.96 -4.06
CA VAL A 56 0.14 -0.46 -3.94
C VAL A 56 0.46 -1.22 -5.23
N TYR A 57 0.26 -0.58 -6.39
CA TYR A 57 0.45 -1.17 -7.72
C TYR A 57 1.89 -1.09 -8.25
N ASP A 58 2.61 -0.03 -7.92
CA ASP A 58 4.02 0.18 -8.23
C ASP A 58 4.88 -0.68 -7.29
N LEU A 59 5.34 -1.84 -7.79
CA LEU A 59 6.00 -2.87 -6.98
C LEU A 59 7.48 -2.55 -6.77
N ASP A 60 8.13 -1.99 -7.79
CA ASP A 60 9.54 -1.61 -7.74
C ASP A 60 9.80 -0.19 -7.22
N GLY A 61 8.75 0.63 -7.10
CA GLY A 61 8.81 1.97 -6.50
C GLY A 61 9.44 3.01 -7.43
N ASP A 62 9.52 2.73 -8.74
CA ASP A 62 10.11 3.63 -9.73
C ASP A 62 9.20 4.84 -10.06
N GLY A 63 7.99 4.86 -9.52
CA GLY A 63 6.99 5.90 -9.77
C GLY A 63 6.19 5.68 -11.05
N LEU A 64 6.30 4.51 -11.67
CA LEU A 64 5.56 4.06 -12.85
C LEU A 64 4.86 2.74 -12.51
N ILE A 65 3.77 2.43 -13.22
CA ILE A 65 3.15 1.10 -13.12
C ILE A 65 3.41 0.40 -14.44
N GLN A 66 4.32 -0.56 -14.40
CA GLN A 66 4.70 -1.33 -15.56
C GLN A 66 3.69 -2.45 -15.81
N HIS A 67 3.59 -2.91 -17.07
CA HIS A 67 2.62 -3.95 -17.45
C HIS A 67 2.72 -5.21 -16.59
N ARG A 68 3.94 -5.62 -16.25
CA ARG A 68 4.23 -6.78 -15.38
C ARG A 68 3.66 -6.61 -13.98
N GLU A 69 3.74 -5.40 -13.42
CA GLU A 69 3.33 -5.08 -12.06
C GLU A 69 1.80 -5.03 -11.98
N LEU A 70 1.17 -4.39 -12.96
CA LEU A 70 -0.29 -4.38 -13.09
C LEU A 70 -0.84 -5.81 -13.24
N GLN A 71 -0.23 -6.64 -14.08
CA GLN A 71 -0.63 -8.03 -14.26
C GLN A 71 -0.49 -8.83 -12.96
N HIS A 72 0.60 -8.63 -12.22
CA HIS A 72 0.85 -9.29 -10.95
C HIS A 72 -0.22 -8.93 -9.90
N VAL A 73 -0.47 -7.63 -9.71
CA VAL A 73 -1.46 -7.12 -8.76
C VAL A 73 -2.87 -7.61 -9.14
N MET A 74 -3.23 -7.54 -10.42
CA MET A 74 -4.55 -8.01 -10.91
C MET A 74 -4.74 -9.50 -10.65
N ARG A 75 -3.71 -10.32 -10.87
CA ARG A 75 -3.78 -11.76 -10.57
C ARG A 75 -3.95 -12.02 -9.07
N ALA A 76 -3.19 -11.32 -8.22
CA ALA A 76 -3.31 -11.43 -6.77
C ALA A 76 -4.68 -10.94 -6.22
N CYS A 77 -5.35 -10.04 -6.94
CA CYS A 77 -6.71 -9.60 -6.62
C CYS A 77 -7.81 -10.53 -7.16
N MET A 78 -7.52 -11.35 -8.18
CA MET A 78 -8.50 -12.24 -8.83
C MET A 78 -8.51 -13.67 -8.30
N GLU A 79 -7.53 -14.07 -7.48
CA GLU A 79 -7.49 -15.40 -6.84
C GLU A 79 -8.38 -15.50 -5.56
N GLU A 80 -9.40 -14.63 -5.43
CA GLU A 80 -10.49 -14.73 -4.42
C GLU A 80 -11.75 -15.42 -4.97
#